data_AF-A0A7X5N029-F1
#
_entry.id   AF-A0A7X5N029-F1
#
_cell.length_a   1.000
_cell.length_b   1.000
_cell.length_c   1.000
_cell.angle_alpha   90.00
_cell.angle_beta   90.00
_cell.angle_gamma   90.00
#
_symmetry.space_group_name_H-M   'P 1'
#
loop_
_entity.id
_entity.type
_entity.pdbx_description
1 polymer ?
#
loop_
_entity_poly.entity_id
_entity_poly.type
_entity_poly.pdbx_seq_one_letter_code
_entity_poly.pdbx_strand_id
1 'polypeptide(L)'
;MIHRWLFLLIVSLPTALWADQPPAAPAAIFDAAQQRWLADHPVLRAGVVLQPPYAQLDRRLHRLTGANVEIVNTLATLMGVQVRWRTFQTPEELEQALRSDQLDLASGLSQTPAGLRRWVFSDP
;
A
#
# COMPACT_ATOMS: atom_id res chain seq x y z
N MET A 1 60.50 -11.87 35.55
CA MET A 1 60.37 -10.41 35.82
C MET A 1 60.07 -9.75 34.47
N ILE A 2 58.91 -9.09 34.33
CA ILE A 2 58.64 -7.97 33.39
C ILE A 2 58.48 -8.40 31.90
N HIS A 3 57.45 -8.13 31.08
CA HIS A 3 56.18 -7.38 31.08
C HIS A 3 55.32 -7.95 29.92
N ARG A 4 54.07 -8.35 30.17
CA ARG A 4 52.82 -7.61 29.82
C ARG A 4 52.52 -7.51 28.32
N TRP A 5 51.46 -8.24 27.92
CA TRP A 5 50.31 -7.83 27.11
C TRP A 5 50.44 -6.62 26.19
N LEU A 6 49.96 -6.74 24.93
CA LEU A 6 49.31 -5.72 24.07
C LEU A 6 49.63 -6.09 22.60
N PHE A 7 48.77 -6.04 21.59
CA PHE A 7 47.37 -5.65 21.45
C PHE A 7 46.89 -6.38 20.17
N LEU A 8 45.87 -7.24 20.28
CA LEU A 8 45.12 -7.73 19.13
C LEU A 8 44.23 -6.56 18.69
N LEU A 9 44.68 -5.78 17.70
CA LEU A 9 43.86 -4.73 17.08
C LEU A 9 43.01 -5.37 15.98
N ILE A 10 41.96 -6.07 16.41
CA ILE A 10 40.83 -6.41 15.54
C ILE A 10 40.15 -5.08 15.21
N VAL A 11 40.39 -4.56 14.01
CA VAL A 11 39.62 -3.46 13.44
C VAL A 11 38.24 -4.02 13.09
N SER A 12 37.33 -4.04 14.06
CA SER A 12 35.90 -4.21 13.82
C SER A 12 35.37 -2.89 13.26
N LEU A 13 35.50 -2.71 11.95
CA LEU A 13 34.70 -1.74 11.21
C LEU A 13 33.23 -2.17 11.33
N PRO A 14 32.32 -1.32 11.84
CA PRO A 14 30.92 -1.63 11.76
C PRO A 14 30.53 -1.61 10.28
N THR A 15 30.15 -2.75 9.72
CA THR A 15 29.40 -2.83 8.47
C THR A 15 27.99 -2.30 8.74
N ALA A 16 27.88 -1.02 9.05
CA ALA A 16 26.64 -0.32 9.17
C ALA A 16 26.71 0.83 8.17
N LEU A 17 25.81 0.78 7.19
CA LEU A 17 25.39 1.86 6.29
C LEU A 17 25.39 1.45 4.81
N TRP A 18 24.79 0.29 4.51
CA TRP A 18 23.71 0.29 3.52
C TRP A 18 22.44 -0.05 4.27
N ALA A 19 21.97 0.90 5.07
CA ALA A 19 20.53 0.96 5.28
C ALA A 19 19.97 1.29 3.89
N ASP A 20 19.18 0.38 3.34
CA ASP A 20 18.32 0.69 2.21
C ASP A 20 17.52 1.91 2.67
N GLN A 21 17.92 3.11 2.23
CA GLN A 21 17.30 4.32 2.70
C GLN A 21 15.88 4.22 2.16
N PRO A 22 14.86 4.03 3.01
CA PRO A 22 13.50 3.92 2.51
C PRO A 22 13.26 5.17 1.66
N PRO A 23 12.64 5.03 0.47
CA PRO A 23 12.43 6.13 -0.46
C PRO A 23 11.99 7.34 0.36
N ALA A 24 12.71 8.46 0.21
CA ALA A 24 12.58 9.63 1.05
C ALA A 24 11.10 9.85 1.37
N ALA A 25 10.74 9.62 2.63
CA ALA A 25 9.35 9.43 2.99
C ALA A 25 8.51 10.62 2.50
N PRO A 26 7.24 10.42 2.13
CA PRO A 26 6.28 11.48 1.76
C PRO A 26 5.99 12.50 2.89
N ALA A 27 6.93 12.70 3.82
CA ALA A 27 6.83 13.45 5.06
C ALA A 27 6.47 14.94 4.89
N ALA A 28 6.51 15.47 3.66
CA ALA A 28 6.03 16.81 3.35
C ALA A 28 4.52 16.87 3.02
N ILE A 29 3.88 15.75 2.68
CA ILE A 29 2.47 15.67 2.27
C ILE A 29 1.58 15.20 3.44
N PHE A 30 2.10 14.30 4.28
CA PHE A 30 1.35 13.72 5.40
C PHE A 30 1.75 14.34 6.74
N ASP A 31 0.75 14.73 7.55
CA ASP A 31 0.98 15.14 8.93
C ASP A 31 1.40 13.96 9.83
N ALA A 32 1.79 14.26 11.07
CA ALA A 32 2.27 13.24 12.00
C ALA A 32 1.23 12.15 12.32
N ALA A 33 -0.06 12.49 12.34
CA ALA A 33 -1.12 11.53 12.62
C ALA A 33 -1.32 10.58 11.42
N GLN A 34 -1.29 11.12 10.20
CA GLN A 34 -1.37 10.36 8.95
C GLN A 34 -0.15 9.44 8.78
N GLN A 35 1.05 9.94 9.05
CA GLN A 35 2.27 9.12 9.01
C GLN A 35 2.19 7.95 9.98
N ARG A 36 1.70 8.18 11.20
CA ARG A 36 1.53 7.11 12.18
C ARG A 36 0.47 6.11 11.73
N TRP A 37 -0.65 6.59 11.18
CA TRP A 37 -1.67 5.71 10.64
C TRP A 37 -1.12 4.81 9.52
N LEU A 38 -0.36 5.36 8.57
CA LEU A 38 0.27 4.59 7.50
C LEU A 38 1.28 3.56 8.03
N ALA A 39 2.05 3.91 9.07
CA ALA A 39 2.98 2.98 9.72
C ALA A 39 2.25 1.82 10.41
N ASP A 40 1.10 2.08 11.02
CA ASP A 40 0.25 1.07 11.65
C ASP A 40 -0.55 0.25 10.61
N HIS A 41 -0.70 0.75 9.37
CA HIS A 41 -1.43 0.12 8.26
C HIS A 41 -0.55 -0.10 7.03
N PRO A 42 0.51 -0.94 7.10
CA PRO A 42 1.45 -1.13 6.00
C PRO A 42 0.85 -1.86 4.78
N VAL A 43 -0.36 -2.42 4.92
CA VAL A 43 -1.07 -3.12 3.84
C VAL A 43 -2.53 -2.64 3.80
N LEU A 44 -2.94 -2.04 2.69
CA LEU A 44 -4.33 -1.64 2.43
C LEU A 44 -5.05 -2.70 1.58
N ARG A 45 -6.29 -3.02 1.95
CA ARG A 45 -7.17 -3.98 1.27
C ARG A 45 -8.01 -3.23 0.24
N ALA A 46 -7.60 -3.26 -1.02
CA ALA A 46 -8.31 -2.55 -2.10
C ALA A 46 -9.27 -3.49 -2.84
N GLY A 47 -10.50 -3.01 -3.04
CA GLY A 47 -11.52 -3.68 -3.84
C GLY A 47 -11.64 -3.06 -5.23
N VAL A 48 -11.90 -3.87 -6.26
CA VAL A 48 -12.24 -3.37 -7.60
C VAL A 48 -13.18 -4.31 -8.32
N VAL A 49 -14.14 -3.74 -9.05
CA VAL A 49 -15.00 -4.49 -9.98
C VAL A 49 -14.26 -4.66 -11.30
N LEU A 50 -14.22 -5.88 -11.84
CA LEU A 50 -13.57 -6.14 -13.13
C LEU A 50 -14.38 -5.53 -14.27
N GLN A 51 -13.88 -4.43 -14.82
CA GLN A 51 -14.46 -3.71 -15.94
C GLN A 51 -13.33 -3.11 -16.81
N PRO A 52 -13.03 -3.69 -17.98
CA PRO A 52 -12.10 -3.08 -18.93
C PRO A 52 -12.56 -1.69 -19.39
N PRO A 53 -11.64 -0.74 -19.67
CA PRO A 53 -10.19 -0.85 -19.54
C PRO A 53 -9.66 -0.51 -18.13
N TYR A 54 -10.55 -0.28 -17.16
CA TYR A 54 -10.21 0.28 -15.86
C TYR A 54 -9.68 -0.76 -14.87
N ALA A 55 -10.21 -1.98 -14.90
CA ALA A 55 -9.71 -3.11 -14.12
C ALA A 55 -9.99 -4.42 -14.85
N GLN A 56 -8.95 -5.21 -15.08
CA GLN A 56 -9.07 -6.49 -15.78
C GLN A 56 -7.94 -7.44 -15.35
N LEU A 57 -8.24 -8.73 -15.32
CA LEU A 57 -7.24 -9.75 -15.08
C LEU A 57 -6.60 -10.15 -16.41
N ASP A 58 -5.31 -9.86 -16.57
CA ASP A 58 -4.50 -10.46 -17.62
C ASP A 58 -4.37 -11.95 -17.30
N ARG A 59 -5.11 -12.79 -18.04
CA ARG A 59 -5.16 -14.25 -17.82
C ARG A 59 -3.83 -14.93 -18.10
N ARG A 60 -3.00 -14.38 -18.99
CA ARG A 60 -1.71 -14.97 -19.33
C ARG A 60 -0.72 -14.71 -18.20
N LEU A 61 -0.69 -13.48 -17.71
CA LEU A 61 0.23 -13.05 -16.66
C LEU A 61 -0.32 -13.24 -15.24
N HIS A 62 -1.57 -13.67 -15.09
CA HIS A 62 -2.32 -13.72 -13.82
C HIS A 62 -2.22 -12.41 -13.04
N ARG A 63 -2.27 -11.28 -13.76
CA ARG A 63 -2.00 -9.95 -13.22
C ARG A 63 -3.21 -9.05 -13.35
N LEU A 64 -3.61 -8.41 -12.26
CA LEU A 64 -4.60 -7.34 -12.28
C LEU A 64 -4.00 -6.09 -12.91
N THR A 65 -4.67 -5.54 -13.93
CA THR A 65 -4.22 -4.38 -14.72
C THR A 65 -5.38 -3.42 -14.99
N GLY A 66 -5.09 -2.21 -15.46
CA GLY A 66 -6.08 -1.21 -15.83
C GLY A 66 -5.91 0.11 -15.07
N ALA A 67 -6.52 1.18 -15.58
CA ALA A 67 -6.30 2.54 -15.08
C ALA A 67 -6.56 2.70 -13.57
N ASN A 68 -7.65 2.10 -13.06
CA ASN A 68 -8.03 2.19 -11.65
C ASN A 68 -7.06 1.44 -10.73
N VAL A 69 -6.40 0.42 -11.26
CA VAL A 69 -5.41 -0.40 -10.55
C VAL A 69 -4.08 0.34 -10.50
N GLU A 70 -3.68 0.94 -11.62
CA GLU A 70 -2.42 1.69 -11.75
C GLU A 70 -2.40 2.93 -10.86
N ILE A 71 -3.50 3.69 -10.80
CA ILE A 71 -3.63 4.86 -9.92
C ILE A 71 -3.43 4.45 -8.46
N VAL A 72 -4.15 3.44 -7.98
CA VAL A 72 -4.06 2.99 -6.58
C VAL A 72 -2.68 2.44 -6.25
N ASN A 73 -2.06 1.66 -7.14
CA ASN A 73 -0.69 1.16 -6.92
C ASN A 73 0.34 2.29 -6.88
N THR A 74 0.16 3.33 -7.70
CA THR A 74 1.03 4.51 -7.70
C THR A 74 0.88 5.28 -6.39
N LEU A 75 -0.35 5.54 -5.94
CA LEU A 75 -0.63 6.19 -4.66
C LEU A 75 -0.05 5.39 -3.49
N ALA A 76 -0.22 4.07 -3.49
CA ALA A 76 0.34 3.20 -2.46
C ALA A 76 1.87 3.28 -2.39
N THR A 77 2.54 3.30 -3.55
CA THR A 77 3.99 3.49 -3.64
C THR A 77 4.41 4.83 -3.05
N LEU A 78 3.71 5.92 -3.39
CA LEU A 78 3.97 7.25 -2.85
C LEU A 78 3.72 7.34 -1.33
N MET A 79 2.73 6.60 -0.82
CA MET A 79 2.42 6.48 0.60
C MET A 79 3.35 5.53 1.37
N GLY A 80 4.16 4.73 0.68
CA GLY A 80 5.02 3.72 1.30
C GLY A 80 4.25 2.51 1.88
N VAL A 81 3.08 2.20 1.33
CA VAL A 81 2.25 1.05 1.75
C VAL A 81 2.08 0.04 0.62
N GLN A 82 1.70 -1.19 0.96
CA GLN A 82 1.35 -2.23 0.01
C GLN A 82 -0.17 -2.29 -0.21
N VAL A 83 -0.59 -2.81 -1.36
CA VAL A 83 -2.00 -3.05 -1.67
C VAL A 83 -2.27 -4.54 -1.82
N ARG A 84 -3.22 -5.06 -1.05
CA ARG A 84 -3.80 -6.38 -1.24
C ARG A 84 -5.10 -6.24 -2.02
N TRP A 85 -5.04 -6.60 -3.30
CA TRP A 85 -6.19 -6.53 -4.18
C TRP A 85 -7.19 -7.65 -3.95
N ARG A 86 -8.47 -7.29 -4.02
CA ARG A 86 -9.60 -8.20 -4.19
C ARG A 86 -10.44 -7.75 -5.38
N THR A 87 -10.76 -8.70 -6.24
CA THR A 87 -11.54 -8.44 -7.45
C THR A 87 -12.96 -8.96 -7.26
N PHE A 88 -13.92 -8.23 -7.83
CA PHE A 88 -15.33 -8.54 -7.77
C PHE A 88 -15.92 -8.53 -9.18
N GLN A 89 -16.97 -9.31 -9.43
CA GLN A 89 -17.67 -9.30 -10.71
C GLN A 89 -18.73 -8.21 -10.75
N THR A 90 -19.31 -7.85 -9.60
CA THR A 90 -20.35 -6.82 -9.53
C THR A 90 -20.12 -5.82 -8.40
N PRO A 91 -20.68 -4.60 -8.50
CA PRO A 91 -20.66 -3.63 -7.41
C PRO A 91 -21.29 -4.15 -6.11
N GLU A 92 -22.33 -4.96 -6.19
CA GLU A 92 -23.03 -5.52 -5.03
C GLU A 92 -22.14 -6.47 -4.22
N GLU A 93 -21.32 -7.29 -4.90
CA GLU A 93 -20.34 -8.16 -4.26
C GLU A 93 -19.28 -7.34 -3.51
N LEU A 94 -18.78 -6.27 -4.15
CA LEU A 94 -17.82 -5.35 -3.54
C LEU A 94 -18.43 -4.66 -2.30
N GLU A 95 -19.66 -4.18 -2.40
CA GLU A 95 -20.38 -3.57 -1.27
C GLU A 95 -20.59 -4.56 -0.11
N GLN A 96 -20.87 -5.83 -0.41
CA GLN A 96 -20.98 -6.87 0.61
C GLN A 96 -19.64 -7.11 1.32
N ALA A 97 -18.53 -7.07 0.58
CA ALA A 97 -17.20 -7.19 1.15
C ALA A 97 -16.85 -5.99 2.05
N LEU A 98 -17.25 -4.76 1.67
CA LEU A 98 -17.13 -3.59 2.56
C LEU A 98 -17.90 -3.81 3.87
N ARG A 99 -19.17 -4.24 3.80
CA ARG A 99 -20.01 -4.48 5.00
C ARG A 99 -19.43 -5.50 5.96
N SER A 100 -18.58 -6.39 5.44
CA SER A 100 -17.96 -7.46 6.21
C SER A 100 -16.55 -7.08 6.70
N ASP A 101 -16.20 -5.79 6.65
CA ASP A 101 -14.88 -5.25 7.00
C ASP A 101 -13.72 -5.98 6.29
N GLN A 102 -13.86 -6.17 4.98
CA GLN A 102 -12.85 -6.86 4.17
C GLN A 102 -12.04 -5.93 3.25
N LEU A 103 -12.42 -4.65 3.18
CA LEU A 103 -11.86 -3.64 2.29
C LEU A 103 -11.62 -2.34 3.06
N ASP A 104 -10.51 -1.67 2.77
CA ASP A 104 -10.18 -0.35 3.30
C ASP A 104 -10.51 0.75 2.29
N LEU A 105 -10.46 0.41 0.99
CA LEU A 105 -10.79 1.30 -0.11
C LEU A 105 -11.33 0.52 -1.31
N ALA A 106 -11.96 1.24 -2.24
CA ALA A 106 -12.38 0.70 -3.51
C ALA A 106 -12.08 1.68 -4.65
N SER A 107 -11.69 1.15 -5.80
CA SER A 107 -11.33 1.95 -6.97
C SER A 107 -12.41 1.88 -8.05
N GLY A 108 -12.71 3.01 -8.68
CA GLY A 108 -13.67 3.08 -9.79
C GLY A 108 -15.13 3.00 -9.41
N LEU A 109 -15.49 3.29 -8.16
CA LEU A 109 -16.88 3.27 -7.74
C LEU A 109 -17.65 4.42 -8.40
N SER A 110 -18.80 4.09 -8.98
CA SER A 110 -19.79 5.10 -9.36
C SER A 110 -20.50 5.64 -8.12
N GLN A 111 -20.71 6.95 -8.05
CA GLN A 111 -21.48 7.57 -6.98
C GLN A 111 -22.98 7.30 -7.18
N THR A 112 -23.48 6.23 -6.56
CA THR A 112 -24.93 5.95 -6.49
C THR A 112 -25.51 6.50 -5.19
N PRO A 113 -26.82 6.78 -5.10
CA PRO A 113 -27.45 7.19 -3.84
C PRO A 113 -27.23 6.20 -2.69
N ALA A 114 -27.10 4.90 -2.99
CA ALA A 114 -26.81 3.88 -2.00
C ALA A 114 -25.32 3.82 -1.62
N GLY A 115 -24.42 4.12 -2.56
CA GLY A 115 -22.98 4.22 -2.33
C GLY A 115 -22.62 5.43 -1.46
N LEU A 116 -23.22 6.59 -1.70
CA LEU A 116 -23.00 7.83 -0.95
C LEU A 116 -23.35 7.73 0.56
N ARG A 117 -24.18 6.74 0.95
CA ARG A 117 -24.48 6.48 2.37
C ARG A 117 -23.44 5.60 3.06
N ARG A 118 -22.53 4.98 2.31
CA ARG A 118 -21.64 3.91 2.78
C ARG A 118 -20.16 4.21 2.54
N TRP A 119 -19.87 5.01 1.53
CA TRP A 119 -18.52 5.38 1.14
C TRP A 119 -18.30 6.87 1.32
N VAL A 120 -17.09 7.21 1.75
CA VAL A 120 -16.53 8.55 1.53
C VAL A 120 -15.76 8.48 0.22
N PHE A 121 -16.17 9.28 -0.76
CA PHE A 121 -15.53 9.31 -2.07
C PHE A 121 -14.37 10.30 -2.05
N SER A 122 -13.28 9.95 -2.73
CA SER A 122 -12.23 10.91 -3.08
C SER A 122 -12.75 11.90 -4.12
N ASP A 123 -12.00 12.98 -4.32
CA ASP A 123 -12.18 13.81 -5.50
C ASP A 123 -12.01 12.96 -6.78
N PRO A 124 -12.77 13.28 -7.85
CA PRO A 124 -12.75 12.53 -9.11
C PRO A 124 -11.48 12.71 -9.93
#